data_AF-A0A7C4IG22-F1
#
_entry.id   AF-A0A7C4IG22-F1
#
_cell.length_a   1.000
_cell.length_b   1.000
_cell.length_c   1.000
_cell.angle_alpha   90.00
_cell.angle_beta   90.00
_cell.angle_gamma   90.00
#
_symmetry.space_group_name_H-M   'P 1'
#
loop_
_entity.id
_entity.type
_entity.pdbx_description
1 polymer ?
#
loop_
_entity_poly.entity_id
_entity_poly.type
_entity_poly.pdbx_seq_one_letter_code
_entity_poly.pdbx_strand_id
1 'polypeptide(L)'
;MNKIGTGVTLLFFLSTEVTSASQDSLRIRDSVINALDFALIQYSHAIQTTTDSTKFPRTNNTDGTVKTVSASDWTSGFFPGVLWLLYEYSGDREWRKNARRWTASLSSQQYHSGDHDIGFIINSSFGNGWRLTRNPLYKPVIVQAGYTFRRRYNDTVQCTKSWDWFKPYPVIMDNLMNLELFWKAFAFTGDTIFNYIPRKHALRTAGCHIRPDSSTYHVVDFDRLTGLVTWKGTRQGYSDSSCWSRGQAWGIYGYIMMYEYSGDSVFLEISKQLAGYYLSHLPANGIPYYDFDAPLIPDEPLDASSAAITASALIKLYKATRDTFFLRHAENMLANLASPLYTAPEDSNAKFIIMHTTGGKDYNVDKPVNYADYYYIEALLNYLYLDTGWYPANHPPELLSPAPDTVIAGMDYQFRLQTFDFDGDSIICSAVNLPQGLNMHPDGTISGIADSSGLYPAEVVLSDGITADTFQISVFVEQLTANFPSATDACRLAAKVIVDDRVCIYAAVNSTIEAIEVFTVTGTKVLNRNLYHDKYCFTPAFQGLFFIKTVLVSGNCRTCLIYRLLYLYHSF
;
A
#
# COMPACT_ATOMS: atom_id res chain seq x y z
N MET A 1 -26.33 79.97 16.91
CA MET A 1 -26.86 78.85 16.09
C MET A 1 -25.67 78.05 15.58
N ASN A 2 -25.67 76.73 15.86
CA ASN A 2 -24.95 75.65 15.15
C ASN A 2 -23.41 75.71 15.06
N LYS A 3 -22.64 74.62 15.15
CA LYS A 3 -22.82 73.21 15.50
C LYS A 3 -21.39 72.70 15.70
N ILE A 4 -21.17 71.87 16.72
CA ILE A 4 -20.01 70.99 16.86
C ILE A 4 -20.28 69.72 16.03
N GLY A 5 -19.26 69.15 15.37
CA GLY A 5 -19.31 67.82 14.76
C GLY A 5 -18.10 67.56 13.84
N THR A 6 -17.12 66.77 14.28
CA THR A 6 -16.94 65.31 14.06
C THR A 6 -16.19 64.96 12.77
N GLY A 7 -15.07 64.25 12.92
CA GLY A 7 -14.33 63.68 11.80
C GLY A 7 -13.11 62.84 12.19
N VAL A 8 -13.28 61.82 13.06
CA VAL A 8 -12.31 60.72 13.20
C VAL A 8 -13.06 59.42 13.48
N THR A 9 -13.41 58.65 12.45
CA THR A 9 -13.53 57.17 12.55
C THR A 9 -13.53 56.55 11.15
N LEU A 10 -12.46 55.87 10.76
CA LEU A 10 -12.56 54.68 9.88
C LEU A 10 -11.23 53.91 9.90
N LEU A 11 -11.12 52.89 10.75
CA LEU A 11 -10.12 51.82 10.67
C LEU A 11 -10.48 50.72 11.69
N PHE A 12 -11.57 49.98 11.45
CA PHE A 12 -11.94 48.78 12.24
C PHE A 12 -12.86 47.83 11.45
N PHE A 13 -12.44 47.37 10.27
CA PHE A 13 -13.19 46.33 9.53
C PHE A 13 -12.33 45.18 8.96
N LEU A 14 -11.04 45.10 9.30
CA LEU A 14 -10.15 44.02 8.83
C LEU A 14 -9.83 42.94 9.88
N SER A 15 -10.28 43.10 11.13
CA SER A 15 -9.93 42.18 12.23
C SER A 15 -11.01 41.15 12.58
N THR A 16 -12.24 41.28 12.07
CA THR A 16 -13.38 40.42 12.46
C THR A 16 -13.60 39.21 11.55
N GLU A 17 -13.22 39.28 10.27
CA GLU A 17 -13.37 38.15 9.32
C GLU A 17 -12.26 37.10 9.47
N VAL A 18 -11.04 37.54 9.83
CA VAL A 18 -9.91 36.63 10.06
C VAL A 18 -10.13 35.78 11.32
N THR A 19 -10.76 36.34 12.36
CA THR A 19 -11.06 35.60 13.59
C THR A 19 -12.17 34.56 13.40
N SER A 20 -13.22 34.83 12.61
CA SER A 20 -14.29 33.85 12.37
C SER A 20 -13.82 32.66 11.55
N ALA A 21 -13.05 32.88 10.47
CA ALA A 21 -12.53 31.79 9.64
C ALA A 21 -11.56 30.87 10.41
N SER A 22 -10.71 31.44 11.27
CA SER A 22 -9.84 30.64 12.15
C SER A 22 -10.63 29.81 13.17
N GLN A 23 -11.75 30.34 13.66
CA GLN A 23 -12.59 29.68 14.65
C GLN A 23 -13.41 28.54 14.04
N ASP A 24 -13.90 28.71 12.80
CA ASP A 24 -14.62 27.67 12.08
C ASP A 24 -13.70 26.52 11.65
N SER A 25 -12.46 26.81 11.23
CA SER A 25 -11.44 25.77 10.96
C SER A 25 -11.10 24.95 12.21
N LEU A 26 -10.93 25.60 13.37
CA LEU A 26 -10.71 24.91 14.65
C LEU A 26 -11.90 24.01 15.03
N ARG A 27 -13.14 24.47 14.79
CA ARG A 27 -14.35 23.68 15.07
C ARG A 27 -14.46 22.42 14.20
N ILE A 28 -14.15 22.51 12.91
CA ILE A 28 -14.16 21.32 12.04
C ILE A 28 -13.06 20.35 12.49
N ARG A 29 -11.85 20.85 12.82
CA ARG A 29 -10.76 20.01 13.33
C ARG A 29 -11.20 19.22 14.57
N ASP A 30 -11.78 19.88 15.56
CA ASP A 30 -12.28 19.22 16.77
C ASP A 30 -13.37 18.19 16.43
N SER A 31 -14.28 18.50 15.50
CA SER A 31 -15.29 17.55 15.02
C SER A 31 -14.68 16.32 14.35
N VAL A 32 -13.61 16.49 13.58
CA VAL A 32 -12.90 15.40 12.90
C VAL A 32 -12.18 14.49 13.90
N ILE A 33 -11.50 15.08 14.90
CA ILE A 33 -10.86 14.33 15.99
C ILE A 33 -11.91 13.53 16.77
N ASN A 34 -13.01 14.17 17.18
CA ASN A 34 -14.10 13.49 17.88
C ASN A 34 -14.70 12.33 17.07
N ALA A 35 -14.80 12.48 15.74
CA ALA A 35 -15.28 11.42 14.87
C ALA A 35 -14.31 10.23 14.79
N LEU A 36 -12.99 10.47 14.78
CA LEU A 36 -11.96 9.42 14.82
C LEU A 36 -11.91 8.74 16.19
N ASP A 37 -12.04 9.50 17.28
CA ASP A 37 -12.15 8.94 18.64
C ASP A 37 -13.39 8.04 18.76
N PHE A 38 -14.52 8.48 18.20
CA PHE A 38 -15.72 7.65 18.13
C PHE A 38 -15.48 6.39 17.27
N ALA A 39 -14.75 6.50 16.17
CA ALA A 39 -14.41 5.34 15.32
C ALA A 39 -13.60 4.30 16.11
N LEU A 40 -12.65 4.72 16.96
CA LEU A 40 -11.91 3.82 17.86
C LEU A 40 -12.87 3.08 18.80
N ILE A 41 -13.80 3.79 19.44
CA ILE A 41 -14.79 3.20 20.34
C ILE A 41 -15.67 2.20 19.59
N GLN A 42 -16.25 2.63 18.47
CA GLN A 42 -17.22 1.84 17.71
C GLN A 42 -16.59 0.55 17.16
N TYR A 43 -15.36 0.63 16.64
CA TYR A 43 -14.64 -0.54 16.15
C TYR A 43 -14.04 -1.41 17.26
N SER A 44 -13.87 -0.89 18.48
CA SER A 44 -13.48 -1.73 19.62
C SER A 44 -14.55 -2.77 19.93
N HIS A 45 -15.83 -2.38 19.83
CA HIS A 45 -16.97 -3.29 19.90
C HIS A 45 -17.01 -4.26 18.71
N ALA A 46 -16.66 -3.81 17.50
CA ALA A 46 -16.61 -4.64 16.30
C ALA A 46 -15.58 -5.79 16.42
N ILE A 47 -14.35 -5.50 16.87
CA ILE A 47 -13.30 -6.52 17.03
C ILE A 47 -13.55 -7.46 18.23
N GLN A 48 -14.28 -7.02 19.25
CA GLN A 48 -14.70 -7.86 20.37
C GLN A 48 -15.81 -8.84 19.99
N THR A 49 -16.72 -8.44 19.11
CA THR A 49 -17.88 -9.25 18.71
C THR A 49 -17.63 -10.11 17.46
N THR A 50 -16.84 -9.61 16.51
CA THR A 50 -16.40 -10.38 15.34
C THR A 50 -14.99 -10.89 15.59
N THR A 51 -14.85 -12.12 16.09
CA THR A 51 -13.55 -12.67 16.47
C THR A 51 -12.96 -13.65 15.46
N ASP A 52 -13.74 -14.16 14.51
CA ASP A 52 -13.26 -15.04 13.43
C ASP A 52 -12.63 -14.19 12.31
N SER A 53 -11.32 -14.25 12.16
CA SER A 53 -10.59 -13.45 11.16
C SER A 53 -10.78 -13.93 9.71
N THR A 54 -11.54 -15.01 9.50
CA THR A 54 -11.97 -15.47 8.17
C THR A 54 -13.36 -14.93 7.76
N LYS A 55 -14.01 -14.19 8.65
CA LYS A 55 -15.32 -13.56 8.46
C LYS A 55 -15.18 -12.05 8.52
N PHE A 56 -15.49 -11.38 7.41
CA PHE A 56 -15.28 -9.94 7.27
C PHE A 56 -16.62 -9.21 7.40
N PRO A 57 -16.82 -8.31 8.38
CA PRO A 57 -18.01 -7.47 8.47
C PRO A 57 -18.23 -6.68 7.19
N ARG A 58 -19.45 -6.74 6.64
CA ARG A 58 -19.84 -6.00 5.43
C ARG A 58 -20.99 -5.05 5.66
N THR A 59 -22.03 -5.49 6.34
CA THR A 59 -23.31 -4.77 6.52
C THR A 59 -24.09 -5.42 7.66
N ASN A 60 -25.40 -5.15 7.79
CA ASN A 60 -26.29 -5.81 8.74
C ASN A 60 -27.26 -6.82 8.07
N ASN A 61 -27.65 -7.83 8.84
CA ASN A 61 -28.78 -8.69 8.55
C ASN A 61 -30.10 -7.96 8.83
N THR A 62 -31.22 -8.54 8.41
CA THR A 62 -32.56 -7.96 8.63
C THR A 62 -32.91 -7.84 10.12
N ASP A 63 -32.31 -8.67 10.98
CA ASP A 63 -32.47 -8.62 12.44
C ASP A 63 -31.52 -7.61 13.12
N GLY A 64 -30.74 -6.85 12.35
CA GLY A 64 -29.78 -5.86 12.85
C GLY A 64 -28.43 -6.43 13.26
N THR A 65 -28.23 -7.75 13.23
CA THR A 65 -26.92 -8.37 13.53
C THR A 65 -25.91 -8.16 12.41
N VAL A 66 -24.61 -8.28 12.72
CA VAL A 66 -23.55 -8.14 11.72
C VAL A 66 -23.64 -9.23 10.66
N LYS A 67 -23.66 -8.81 9.39
CA LYS A 67 -23.52 -9.70 8.24
C LYS A 67 -22.06 -9.70 7.80
N THR A 68 -21.46 -10.88 7.84
CA THR A 68 -20.09 -11.10 7.38
C THR A 68 -20.04 -11.75 5.99
N VAL A 69 -18.89 -11.60 5.34
CA VAL A 69 -18.59 -12.21 4.04
C VAL A 69 -17.28 -12.99 4.10
N SER A 70 -17.01 -13.81 3.08
CA SER A 70 -15.76 -14.55 2.94
C SER A 70 -14.64 -13.66 2.41
N ALA A 71 -13.41 -14.17 2.45
CA ALA A 71 -12.23 -13.47 1.91
C ALA A 71 -12.32 -13.12 0.42
N SER A 72 -13.13 -13.85 -0.37
CA SER A 72 -13.26 -13.60 -1.81
C SER A 72 -14.37 -12.60 -2.17
N ASP A 73 -15.08 -12.08 -1.17
CA ASP A 73 -16.01 -10.97 -1.40
C ASP A 73 -15.22 -9.68 -1.65
N TRP A 74 -15.66 -8.89 -2.62
CA TRP A 74 -15.02 -7.64 -3.04
C TRP A 74 -14.84 -6.65 -1.89
N THR A 75 -15.69 -6.71 -0.85
CA THR A 75 -15.61 -5.81 0.31
C THR A 75 -14.72 -6.31 1.44
N SER A 76 -14.12 -7.49 1.32
CA SER A 76 -13.40 -8.14 2.44
C SER A 76 -12.17 -7.36 2.92
N GLY A 77 -11.53 -6.58 2.04
CA GLY A 77 -10.37 -5.76 2.36
C GLY A 77 -10.66 -4.50 3.20
N PHE A 78 -11.91 -4.01 3.22
CA PHE A 78 -12.21 -2.73 3.88
C PHE A 78 -12.18 -2.82 5.40
N PHE A 79 -12.61 -3.94 5.99
CA PHE A 79 -12.55 -4.11 7.45
C PHE A 79 -11.11 -4.07 8.01
N PRO A 80 -10.15 -4.90 7.55
CA PRO A 80 -8.75 -4.73 7.94
C PRO A 80 -8.19 -3.37 7.54
N GLY A 81 -8.67 -2.77 6.45
CA GLY A 81 -8.31 -1.40 6.07
C GLY A 81 -8.68 -0.36 7.13
N VAL A 82 -9.89 -0.43 7.69
CA VAL A 82 -10.28 0.43 8.81
C VAL A 82 -9.36 0.21 10.01
N LEU A 83 -9.05 -1.04 10.36
CA LEU A 83 -8.15 -1.32 11.48
C LEU A 83 -6.74 -0.72 11.27
N TRP A 84 -6.24 -0.71 10.02
CA TRP A 84 -4.99 -0.02 9.69
C TRP A 84 -5.10 1.50 9.81
N LEU A 85 -6.20 2.10 9.35
CA LEU A 85 -6.42 3.54 9.47
C LEU A 85 -6.60 3.98 10.94
N LEU A 86 -7.22 3.16 11.78
CA LEU A 86 -7.33 3.41 13.22
C LEU A 86 -5.97 3.27 13.92
N TYR A 87 -5.11 2.35 13.48
CA TYR A 87 -3.72 2.30 13.93
C TYR A 87 -2.94 3.56 13.52
N GLU A 88 -3.10 4.01 12.28
CA GLU A 88 -2.49 5.26 11.80
C GLU A 88 -2.92 6.46 12.66
N TYR A 89 -4.20 6.55 13.02
CA TYR A 89 -4.69 7.62 13.87
C TYR A 89 -4.14 7.56 15.31
N SER A 90 -4.18 6.37 15.92
CA SER A 90 -4.00 6.23 17.38
C SER A 90 -2.58 5.84 17.83
N GLY A 91 -1.77 5.26 16.95
CA GLY A 91 -0.49 4.64 17.32
C GLY A 91 -0.63 3.34 18.14
N ASP A 92 -1.86 2.94 18.49
CA ASP A 92 -2.09 1.84 19.44
C ASP A 92 -1.85 0.46 18.79
N ARG A 93 -0.98 -0.30 19.44
CA ARG A 93 -0.49 -1.62 19.01
C ARG A 93 -1.60 -2.67 18.92
N GLU A 94 -2.71 -2.53 19.66
CA GLU A 94 -3.83 -3.47 19.55
C GLU A 94 -4.51 -3.34 18.18
N TRP A 95 -4.62 -2.13 17.63
CA TRP A 95 -5.11 -1.95 16.25
C TRP A 95 -4.15 -2.56 15.24
N ARG A 96 -2.83 -2.32 15.37
CA ARG A 96 -1.81 -2.96 14.53
C ARG A 96 -1.94 -4.49 14.55
N LYS A 97 -2.07 -5.07 15.74
CA LYS A 97 -2.20 -6.53 15.93
C LYS A 97 -3.44 -7.09 15.25
N ASN A 98 -4.60 -6.47 15.42
CA ASN A 98 -5.83 -6.91 14.77
C ASN A 98 -5.78 -6.67 13.25
N ALA A 99 -5.28 -5.51 12.80
CA ALA A 99 -5.09 -5.23 11.37
C ALA A 99 -4.20 -6.28 10.69
N ARG A 100 -3.07 -6.65 11.30
CA ARG A 100 -2.19 -7.75 10.84
C ARG A 100 -2.93 -9.08 10.75
N ARG A 101 -3.70 -9.43 11.79
CA ARG A 101 -4.45 -10.70 11.88
C ARG A 101 -5.46 -10.84 10.74
N TRP A 102 -6.34 -9.87 10.54
CA TRP A 102 -7.35 -9.93 9.47
C TRP A 102 -6.72 -9.79 8.07
N THR A 103 -5.68 -8.97 7.92
CA THR A 103 -4.94 -8.86 6.65
C THR A 103 -4.33 -10.21 6.25
N ALA A 104 -3.69 -10.93 7.18
CA ALA A 104 -3.10 -12.24 6.90
C ALA A 104 -4.11 -13.26 6.36
N SER A 105 -5.36 -13.22 6.86
CA SER A 105 -6.46 -14.08 6.40
C SER A 105 -6.91 -13.80 4.95
N LEU A 106 -6.49 -12.69 4.35
CA LEU A 106 -6.74 -12.35 2.94
C LEU A 106 -5.61 -12.77 1.99
N SER A 107 -4.53 -13.40 2.48
CA SER A 107 -3.34 -13.70 1.67
C SER A 107 -3.62 -14.57 0.45
N SER A 108 -4.62 -15.46 0.49
CA SER A 108 -5.01 -16.29 -0.66
C SER A 108 -5.61 -15.47 -1.82
N GLN A 109 -6.11 -14.26 -1.55
CA GLN A 109 -6.76 -13.43 -2.56
C GLN A 109 -5.78 -12.84 -3.58
N GLN A 110 -4.46 -12.91 -3.36
CA GLN A 110 -3.47 -12.56 -4.38
C GLN A 110 -3.59 -13.39 -5.68
N TYR A 111 -4.30 -14.52 -5.63
CA TYR A 111 -4.59 -15.38 -6.78
C TYR A 111 -6.02 -15.25 -7.31
N HIS A 112 -6.85 -14.39 -6.68
CA HIS A 112 -8.25 -14.18 -7.08
C HIS A 112 -8.32 -13.53 -8.47
N SER A 113 -8.87 -14.25 -9.43
CA SER A 113 -8.89 -13.83 -10.85
C SER A 113 -10.28 -13.71 -11.45
N GLY A 114 -11.34 -13.93 -10.66
CA GLY A 114 -12.73 -13.95 -11.15
C GLY A 114 -13.33 -12.58 -11.45
N ASP A 115 -12.76 -11.53 -10.87
CA ASP A 115 -13.19 -10.14 -11.06
C ASP A 115 -12.02 -9.18 -10.88
N HIS A 116 -12.30 -7.89 -11.03
CA HIS A 116 -11.32 -6.82 -10.92
C HIS A 116 -11.11 -6.32 -9.48
N ASP A 117 -11.93 -6.76 -8.52
CA ASP A 117 -12.01 -6.20 -7.17
C ASP A 117 -10.84 -6.63 -6.26
N ILE A 118 -9.91 -7.42 -6.79
CA ILE A 118 -8.64 -7.76 -6.12
C ILE A 118 -7.88 -6.49 -5.68
N GLY A 119 -8.02 -5.37 -6.38
CA GLY A 119 -7.43 -4.10 -5.99
C GLY A 119 -7.99 -3.59 -4.66
N PHE A 120 -9.31 -3.53 -4.48
CA PHE A 120 -9.96 -3.17 -3.22
C PHE A 120 -9.53 -4.09 -2.08
N ILE A 121 -9.49 -5.41 -2.33
CA ILE A 121 -9.13 -6.38 -1.30
C ILE A 121 -7.68 -6.16 -0.85
N ILE A 122 -6.73 -6.09 -1.79
CA ILE A 122 -5.31 -6.09 -1.50
C ILE A 122 -4.79 -4.70 -1.10
N ASN A 123 -5.24 -3.62 -1.74
CA ASN A 123 -4.74 -2.29 -1.43
C ASN A 123 -5.22 -1.79 -0.06
N SER A 124 -6.48 -2.01 0.28
CA SER A 124 -7.05 -1.59 1.56
C SER A 124 -6.45 -2.38 2.73
N SER A 125 -6.01 -3.62 2.51
CA SER A 125 -5.40 -4.49 3.54
C SER A 125 -3.87 -4.48 3.49
N PHE A 126 -3.26 -5.29 2.63
CA PHE A 126 -1.81 -5.41 2.47
C PHE A 126 -1.13 -4.10 2.07
N GLY A 127 -1.80 -3.28 1.24
CA GLY A 127 -1.28 -1.98 0.82
C GLY A 127 -1.12 -1.02 2.01
N ASN A 128 -2.13 -0.88 2.85
CA ASN A 128 -2.05 -0.09 4.08
C ASN A 128 -1.06 -0.68 5.08
N GLY A 129 -1.06 -2.00 5.27
CA GLY A 129 -0.07 -2.67 6.11
C GLY A 129 1.38 -2.40 5.66
N TRP A 130 1.65 -2.43 4.36
CA TRP A 130 2.98 -2.11 3.82
C TRP A 130 3.32 -0.63 4.05
N ARG A 131 2.36 0.28 3.82
CA ARG A 131 2.55 1.71 4.02
C ARG A 131 2.95 2.04 5.46
N LEU A 132 2.27 1.42 6.42
CA LEU A 132 2.41 1.73 7.85
C LEU A 132 3.53 0.95 8.57
N THR A 133 3.91 -0.23 8.06
CA THR A 133 4.87 -1.09 8.78
C THR A 133 6.04 -1.58 7.95
N ARG A 134 5.99 -1.39 6.62
CA ARG A 134 6.96 -1.94 5.65
C ARG A 134 7.22 -3.45 5.83
N ASN A 135 6.27 -4.18 6.38
CA ASN A 135 6.42 -5.60 6.61
C ASN A 135 6.75 -6.32 5.28
N PRO A 136 7.92 -6.98 5.19
CA PRO A 136 8.42 -7.55 3.93
C PRO A 136 7.51 -8.65 3.37
N LEU A 137 6.65 -9.26 4.20
CA LEU A 137 5.70 -10.29 3.77
C LEU A 137 4.58 -9.74 2.88
N TYR A 138 4.32 -8.43 2.91
CA TYR A 138 3.23 -7.83 2.13
C TYR A 138 3.61 -7.54 0.68
N LYS A 139 4.89 -7.23 0.42
CA LYS A 139 5.38 -6.93 -0.93
C LYS A 139 5.11 -8.08 -1.92
N PRO A 140 5.46 -9.35 -1.63
CA PRO A 140 5.17 -10.46 -2.54
C PRO A 140 3.67 -10.61 -2.86
N VAL A 141 2.79 -10.40 -1.86
CA VAL A 141 1.33 -10.49 -2.03
C VAL A 141 0.83 -9.42 -3.00
N ILE A 142 1.27 -8.16 -2.83
CA ILE A 142 0.88 -7.05 -3.71
C ILE A 142 1.36 -7.28 -5.14
N VAL A 143 2.62 -7.72 -5.31
CA VAL A 143 3.19 -8.01 -6.64
C VAL A 143 2.44 -9.15 -7.32
N GLN A 144 2.19 -10.24 -6.61
CA GLN A 144 1.45 -11.39 -7.14
C GLN A 144 0.02 -11.01 -7.52
N ALA A 145 -0.66 -10.21 -6.70
CA ALA A 145 -1.98 -9.68 -7.00
C ALA A 145 -1.98 -8.81 -8.27
N GLY A 146 -0.97 -7.96 -8.47
CA GLY A 146 -0.78 -7.20 -9.70
C GLY A 146 -0.66 -8.11 -10.93
N TYR A 147 0.17 -9.16 -10.87
CA TYR A 147 0.27 -10.15 -11.95
C TYR A 147 -1.01 -10.94 -12.17
N THR A 148 -1.76 -11.24 -11.11
CA THR A 148 -3.07 -11.85 -11.21
C THR A 148 -4.04 -10.95 -11.96
N PHE A 149 -4.12 -9.68 -11.55
CA PHE A 149 -5.05 -8.70 -12.08
C PHE A 149 -4.76 -8.35 -13.55
N ARG A 150 -3.47 -8.29 -13.95
CA ARG A 150 -3.09 -7.98 -15.34
C ARG A 150 -3.68 -8.95 -16.35
N ARG A 151 -3.96 -10.20 -15.95
CA ARG A 151 -4.57 -11.23 -16.83
C ARG A 151 -5.96 -10.84 -17.32
N ARG A 152 -6.63 -9.91 -16.64
CA ARG A 152 -7.94 -9.38 -17.04
C ARG A 152 -7.85 -8.28 -18.09
N TYR A 153 -6.65 -7.74 -18.36
CA TYR A 153 -6.43 -6.70 -19.36
C TYR A 153 -6.47 -7.25 -20.78
N ASN A 154 -7.07 -6.49 -21.70
CA ASN A 154 -7.11 -6.80 -23.13
C ASN A 154 -6.64 -5.60 -23.95
N ASP A 155 -5.63 -5.78 -24.80
CA ASP A 155 -5.02 -4.68 -25.57
C ASP A 155 -5.95 -4.05 -26.61
N THR A 156 -6.89 -4.82 -27.17
CA THR A 156 -7.87 -4.30 -28.13
C THR A 156 -8.90 -3.41 -27.44
N VAL A 157 -9.41 -3.86 -26.28
CA VAL A 157 -10.38 -3.09 -25.49
C VAL A 157 -9.70 -1.94 -24.75
N GLN A 158 -8.42 -2.11 -24.37
CA GLN A 158 -7.61 -1.21 -23.56
C GLN A 158 -8.08 -1.03 -22.11
N CYS A 159 -8.88 -1.95 -21.60
CA CYS A 159 -9.32 -2.00 -20.20
C CYS A 159 -9.02 -3.36 -19.60
N THR A 160 -9.17 -3.46 -18.27
CA THR A 160 -9.32 -4.73 -17.57
C THR A 160 -10.80 -5.09 -17.51
N LYS A 161 -11.11 -6.37 -17.70
CA LYS A 161 -12.49 -6.86 -17.61
C LYS A 161 -12.98 -6.84 -16.16
N SER A 162 -14.18 -6.29 -15.91
CA SER A 162 -14.69 -6.17 -14.55
C SER A 162 -15.21 -7.48 -13.97
N TRP A 163 -16.08 -8.20 -14.68
CA TRP A 163 -16.71 -9.43 -14.21
C TRP A 163 -16.78 -10.50 -15.29
N ASP A 164 -16.94 -11.75 -14.89
CA ASP A 164 -17.07 -12.88 -15.82
C ASP A 164 -18.51 -13.34 -16.11
N TRP A 165 -19.47 -12.85 -15.34
CA TRP A 165 -20.87 -13.30 -15.39
C TRP A 165 -21.84 -12.32 -16.09
N PHE A 166 -21.42 -11.09 -16.40
CA PHE A 166 -22.27 -10.07 -17.01
C PHE A 166 -21.68 -9.57 -18.32
N LYS A 167 -22.38 -9.76 -19.45
CA LYS A 167 -21.95 -9.31 -20.79
C LYS A 167 -20.57 -9.88 -21.24
N PRO A 168 -20.21 -9.79 -22.53
CA PRO A 168 -18.94 -10.32 -23.02
C PRO A 168 -17.68 -9.67 -22.43
N TYR A 169 -17.61 -8.34 -22.28
CA TYR A 169 -16.47 -7.63 -21.70
C TYR A 169 -16.93 -6.35 -21.00
N PRO A 170 -17.59 -6.48 -19.82
CA PRO A 170 -18.02 -5.33 -19.05
C PRO A 170 -16.81 -4.63 -18.45
N VAL A 171 -16.84 -3.30 -18.46
CA VAL A 171 -15.95 -2.44 -17.69
C VAL A 171 -16.84 -1.50 -16.88
N ILE A 172 -16.63 -1.46 -15.57
CA ILE A 172 -17.39 -0.61 -14.65
C ILE A 172 -16.54 0.54 -14.11
N MET A 173 -17.18 1.63 -13.69
CA MET A 173 -16.47 2.82 -13.18
C MET A 173 -15.58 2.50 -11.97
N ASP A 174 -16.05 1.64 -11.08
CA ASP A 174 -15.39 1.13 -9.87
C ASP A 174 -14.03 0.49 -10.19
N ASN A 175 -13.85 0.00 -11.42
CA ASN A 175 -12.60 -0.61 -11.85
C ASN A 175 -11.43 0.39 -11.81
N LEU A 176 -11.69 1.71 -11.92
CA LEU A 176 -10.67 2.74 -11.76
C LEU A 176 -9.96 2.65 -10.40
N MET A 177 -10.70 2.36 -9.33
CA MET A 177 -10.16 2.27 -7.97
C MET A 177 -9.15 1.13 -7.84
N ASN A 178 -9.37 0.05 -8.58
CA ASN A 178 -8.53 -1.14 -8.55
C ASN A 178 -7.21 -0.95 -9.31
N LEU A 179 -7.09 0.08 -10.16
CA LEU A 179 -5.89 0.36 -10.94
C LEU A 179 -4.69 0.78 -10.08
N GLU A 180 -4.94 1.27 -8.87
CA GLU A 180 -3.88 1.57 -7.89
C GLU A 180 -2.97 0.35 -7.64
N LEU A 181 -3.53 -0.87 -7.68
CA LEU A 181 -2.77 -2.09 -7.43
C LEU A 181 -1.61 -2.25 -8.41
N PHE A 182 -1.80 -1.86 -9.67
CA PHE A 182 -0.73 -1.89 -10.66
C PHE A 182 0.41 -0.95 -10.27
N TRP A 183 0.12 0.27 -9.87
CA TRP A 183 1.15 1.23 -9.48
C TRP A 183 1.93 0.81 -8.24
N LYS A 184 1.24 0.22 -7.25
CA LYS A 184 1.91 -0.38 -6.09
C LYS A 184 2.81 -1.55 -6.50
N ALA A 185 2.39 -2.39 -7.43
CA ALA A 185 3.23 -3.46 -7.99
C ALA A 185 4.41 -2.91 -8.82
N PHE A 186 4.21 -1.81 -9.57
CA PHE A 186 5.26 -1.13 -10.34
C PHE A 186 6.38 -0.62 -9.42
N ALA A 187 6.03 0.02 -8.30
CA ALA A 187 6.99 0.53 -7.32
C ALA A 187 7.94 -0.55 -6.77
N PHE A 188 7.51 -1.82 -6.77
CA PHE A 188 8.29 -2.94 -6.28
C PHE A 188 9.09 -3.69 -7.32
N THR A 189 8.65 -3.65 -8.58
CA THR A 189 9.16 -4.53 -9.65
C THR A 189 9.86 -3.76 -10.76
N GLY A 190 9.49 -2.50 -10.98
CA GLY A 190 9.88 -1.75 -12.18
C GLY A 190 9.27 -2.28 -13.48
N ASP A 191 8.37 -3.27 -13.43
CA ASP A 191 7.76 -3.82 -14.65
C ASP A 191 6.80 -2.80 -15.28
N THR A 192 7.21 -2.24 -16.41
CA THR A 192 6.50 -1.17 -17.11
C THR A 192 5.07 -1.52 -17.50
N ILE A 193 4.67 -2.80 -17.57
CA ILE A 193 3.28 -3.19 -17.83
C ILE A 193 2.33 -2.62 -16.78
N PHE A 194 2.81 -2.51 -15.53
CA PHE A 194 2.07 -2.00 -14.39
C PHE A 194 1.95 -0.47 -14.37
N ASN A 195 2.73 0.25 -15.19
CA ASN A 195 2.50 1.68 -15.45
C ASN A 195 1.65 1.89 -16.72
N TYR A 196 1.79 1.01 -17.71
CA TYR A 196 1.10 1.08 -19.00
C TYR A 196 -0.42 0.82 -18.89
N ILE A 197 -0.81 -0.32 -18.33
CA ILE A 197 -2.21 -0.77 -18.24
C ILE A 197 -3.12 0.27 -17.56
N PRO A 198 -2.82 0.77 -16.34
CA PRO A 198 -3.73 1.67 -15.64
C PRO A 198 -3.98 2.98 -16.40
N ARG A 199 -2.96 3.51 -17.11
CA ARG A 199 -3.13 4.71 -17.94
C ARG A 199 -4.03 4.46 -19.15
N LYS A 200 -3.82 3.35 -19.85
CA LYS A 200 -4.68 2.96 -20.99
C LYS A 200 -6.12 2.72 -20.55
N HIS A 201 -6.31 2.00 -19.45
CA HIS A 201 -7.62 1.78 -18.87
C HIS A 201 -8.31 3.10 -18.55
N ALA A 202 -7.68 3.97 -17.75
CA ALA A 202 -8.30 5.21 -17.31
C ALA A 202 -8.69 6.12 -18.49
N LEU A 203 -7.83 6.28 -19.50
CA LEU A 203 -8.14 7.08 -20.70
C LEU A 203 -9.27 6.47 -21.52
N ARG A 204 -9.31 5.14 -21.65
CA ARG A 204 -10.39 4.44 -22.36
C ARG A 204 -11.73 4.61 -21.65
N THR A 205 -11.74 4.45 -20.32
CA THR A 205 -12.90 4.66 -19.46
C THR A 205 -13.40 6.11 -19.60
N ALA A 206 -12.51 7.10 -19.62
CA ALA A 206 -12.90 8.50 -19.79
C ALA A 206 -13.67 8.74 -21.09
N GLY A 207 -13.18 8.22 -22.21
CA GLY A 207 -13.82 8.38 -23.52
C GLY A 207 -15.11 7.57 -23.71
N CYS A 208 -15.39 6.58 -22.86
CA CYS A 208 -16.53 5.67 -23.05
C CYS A 208 -17.62 5.83 -22.00
N HIS A 209 -17.25 6.06 -20.74
CA HIS A 209 -18.17 6.10 -19.60
C HIS A 209 -18.65 7.49 -19.24
N ILE A 210 -17.85 8.53 -19.51
CA ILE A 210 -18.21 9.91 -19.19
C ILE A 210 -19.12 10.47 -20.28
N ARG A 211 -20.26 11.02 -19.90
CA ARG A 211 -21.24 11.66 -20.79
C ARG A 211 -20.84 13.13 -21.04
N PRO A 212 -21.40 13.80 -22.06
CA PRO A 212 -21.06 15.20 -22.37
C PRO A 212 -21.30 16.20 -21.22
N ASP A 213 -22.23 15.89 -20.31
CA ASP A 213 -22.56 16.69 -19.13
C ASP A 213 -21.69 16.35 -17.91
N SER A 214 -20.69 15.47 -18.06
CA SER A 214 -19.84 14.94 -16.99
C SER A 214 -20.53 14.00 -16.00
N SER A 215 -21.77 13.58 -16.25
CA SER A 215 -22.35 12.40 -15.59
C SER A 215 -21.70 11.12 -16.12
N THR A 216 -21.87 10.00 -15.42
CA THR A 216 -21.22 8.73 -15.80
C THR A 216 -22.19 7.59 -16.00
N TYR A 217 -21.94 6.77 -17.03
CA TYR A 217 -22.46 5.41 -17.08
C TYR A 217 -21.77 4.58 -16.01
N HIS A 218 -22.51 3.67 -15.37
CA HIS A 218 -21.92 2.69 -14.47
C HIS A 218 -21.12 1.65 -15.27
N VAL A 219 -21.72 1.05 -16.30
CA VAL A 219 -21.11 -0.05 -17.06
C VAL A 219 -21.06 0.26 -18.55
N VAL A 220 -19.94 -0.07 -19.18
CA VAL A 220 -19.78 -0.11 -20.64
C VAL A 220 -19.28 -1.49 -21.04
N ASP A 221 -19.94 -2.11 -22.01
CA ASP A 221 -19.53 -3.39 -22.60
C ASP A 221 -18.81 -3.16 -23.93
N PHE A 222 -17.84 -4.02 -24.21
CA PHE A 222 -17.02 -3.94 -25.40
C PHE A 222 -16.99 -5.27 -26.17
N ASP A 223 -16.92 -5.17 -27.49
CA ASP A 223 -16.52 -6.29 -28.33
C ASP A 223 -15.01 -6.52 -28.19
N ARG A 224 -14.62 -7.75 -27.83
CA ARG A 224 -13.22 -8.08 -27.51
C ARG A 224 -12.29 -8.09 -28.72
N LEU A 225 -12.83 -8.26 -29.93
CA LEU A 225 -12.05 -8.41 -31.16
C LEU A 225 -11.80 -7.06 -31.84
N THR A 226 -12.78 -6.17 -31.76
CA THR A 226 -12.75 -4.84 -32.39
C THR A 226 -12.48 -3.71 -31.40
N GLY A 227 -12.71 -3.93 -30.11
CA GLY A 227 -12.62 -2.91 -29.07
C GLY A 227 -13.79 -1.91 -29.08
N LEU A 228 -14.78 -2.08 -29.96
CA LEU A 228 -15.93 -1.17 -30.08
C LEU A 228 -16.89 -1.33 -28.89
N VAL A 229 -17.52 -0.23 -28.51
CA VAL A 229 -18.59 -0.24 -27.50
C VAL A 229 -19.82 -0.94 -28.07
N THR A 230 -20.33 -1.94 -27.34
CA THR A 230 -21.53 -2.71 -27.71
C THR A 230 -22.75 -2.29 -26.89
N TRP A 231 -22.55 -1.80 -25.67
CA TRP A 231 -23.63 -1.38 -24.78
C TRP A 231 -23.12 -0.44 -23.68
N LYS A 232 -23.99 0.45 -23.20
CA LYS A 232 -23.75 1.32 -22.04
C LYS A 232 -24.99 1.31 -21.15
N GLY A 233 -24.81 1.26 -19.83
CA GLY A 233 -25.93 1.27 -18.90
C GLY A 233 -25.52 1.04 -17.46
N THR A 234 -26.37 0.37 -16.68
CA THR A 234 -26.16 0.21 -15.24
C THR A 234 -26.49 -1.19 -14.71
N ARG A 235 -25.96 -1.47 -13.51
CA ARG A 235 -26.35 -2.62 -12.66
C ARG A 235 -26.89 -2.22 -11.29
N GLN A 236 -26.71 -0.96 -10.88
CA GLN A 236 -26.99 -0.50 -9.51
C GLN A 236 -27.69 0.86 -9.49
N GLY A 237 -27.55 1.67 -10.54
CA GLY A 237 -28.29 2.92 -10.70
C GLY A 237 -29.76 2.70 -11.04
N TYR A 238 -30.51 3.79 -11.02
CA TYR A 238 -31.94 3.82 -11.30
C TYR A 238 -32.27 3.33 -12.72
N SER A 239 -31.52 3.77 -13.73
CA SER A 239 -31.69 3.42 -15.15
C SER A 239 -30.36 3.47 -15.93
N ASP A 240 -30.33 2.94 -17.16
CA ASP A 240 -29.13 2.99 -18.00
C ASP A 240 -28.69 4.43 -18.34
N SER A 241 -29.64 5.35 -18.37
CA SER A 241 -29.41 6.78 -18.62
C SER A 241 -29.10 7.58 -17.37
N SER A 242 -29.32 7.03 -16.17
CA SER A 242 -29.14 7.79 -14.94
C SER A 242 -27.68 7.86 -14.47
N CYS A 243 -27.42 8.72 -13.48
CA CYS A 243 -26.15 8.87 -12.81
C CYS A 243 -26.22 8.32 -11.38
N TRP A 244 -25.82 7.06 -11.24
CA TRP A 244 -25.62 6.42 -9.94
C TRP A 244 -24.56 7.17 -9.13
N SER A 245 -24.90 7.65 -7.93
CA SER A 245 -24.07 8.62 -7.21
C SER A 245 -22.71 8.06 -6.82
N ARG A 246 -22.66 6.81 -6.35
CA ARG A 246 -21.39 6.16 -6.04
C ARG A 246 -20.54 5.84 -7.26
N GLY A 247 -21.16 5.56 -8.41
CA GLY A 247 -20.44 5.43 -9.67
C GLY A 247 -19.71 6.72 -10.03
N GLN A 248 -20.40 7.86 -9.87
CA GLN A 248 -19.78 9.18 -10.02
C GLN A 248 -18.66 9.40 -9.01
N ALA A 249 -18.86 9.03 -7.73
CA ALA A 249 -17.84 9.14 -6.69
C ALA A 249 -16.58 8.31 -7.00
N TRP A 250 -16.73 7.08 -7.52
CA TRP A 250 -15.60 6.28 -8.01
C TRP A 250 -14.86 6.92 -9.17
N GLY A 251 -15.57 7.60 -10.06
CA GLY A 251 -14.95 8.40 -11.11
C GLY A 251 -14.10 9.52 -10.51
N ILE A 252 -14.66 10.34 -9.63
CA ILE A 252 -13.96 11.47 -8.99
C ILE A 252 -12.69 10.98 -8.29
N TYR A 253 -12.83 9.99 -7.41
CA TYR A 253 -11.71 9.42 -6.66
C TYR A 253 -10.70 8.75 -7.59
N GLY A 254 -11.17 7.89 -8.49
CA GLY A 254 -10.33 7.12 -9.40
C GLY A 254 -9.43 8.03 -10.21
N TYR A 255 -9.96 9.11 -10.79
CA TYR A 255 -9.15 10.03 -11.59
C TYR A 255 -8.19 10.91 -10.78
N ILE A 256 -8.55 11.35 -9.57
CA ILE A 256 -7.57 12.07 -8.73
C ILE A 256 -6.44 11.14 -8.26
N MET A 257 -6.77 9.88 -7.93
CA MET A 257 -5.77 8.85 -7.65
C MET A 257 -4.86 8.61 -8.85
N MET A 258 -5.42 8.50 -10.06
CA MET A 258 -4.64 8.40 -11.29
C MET A 258 -3.73 9.62 -11.47
N TYR A 259 -4.15 10.83 -11.12
CA TYR A 259 -3.25 12.01 -11.14
C TYR A 259 -2.12 11.90 -10.11
N GLU A 260 -2.42 11.56 -8.85
CA GLU A 260 -1.44 11.49 -7.75
C GLU A 260 -0.27 10.56 -8.09
N TYR A 261 -0.59 9.39 -8.64
CA TYR A 261 0.40 8.43 -9.08
C TYR A 261 1.13 8.94 -10.32
N SER A 262 0.37 9.46 -11.28
CA SER A 262 0.84 9.55 -12.65
C SER A 262 1.43 10.89 -13.08
N GLY A 263 1.15 11.95 -12.33
CA GLY A 263 1.50 13.33 -12.65
C GLY A 263 0.81 13.89 -13.91
N ASP A 264 -0.08 13.12 -14.55
CA ASP A 264 -0.72 13.52 -15.79
C ASP A 264 -1.96 14.37 -15.52
N SER A 265 -1.89 15.65 -15.86
CA SER A 265 -2.94 16.64 -15.60
C SER A 265 -4.27 16.32 -16.29
N VAL A 266 -4.28 15.46 -17.33
CA VAL A 266 -5.54 15.02 -17.95
C VAL A 266 -6.46 14.37 -16.92
N PHE A 267 -5.91 13.53 -16.02
CA PHE A 267 -6.72 12.88 -14.99
C PHE A 267 -7.21 13.86 -13.92
N LEU A 268 -6.39 14.87 -13.58
CA LEU A 268 -6.82 15.93 -12.67
C LEU A 268 -8.03 16.70 -13.24
N GLU A 269 -7.97 17.09 -14.50
CA GLU A 269 -9.07 17.81 -15.14
C GLU A 269 -10.34 16.96 -15.28
N ILE A 270 -10.21 15.67 -15.57
CA ILE A 270 -11.36 14.76 -15.56
C ILE A 270 -11.98 14.68 -14.17
N SER A 271 -11.17 14.49 -13.11
CA SER A 271 -11.68 14.43 -11.73
C SER A 271 -12.43 15.72 -11.35
N LYS A 272 -11.89 16.89 -11.71
CA LYS A 272 -12.56 18.19 -11.49
C LYS A 272 -13.90 18.30 -12.21
N GLN A 273 -14.00 17.84 -13.45
CA GLN A 273 -15.26 17.85 -14.21
C GLN A 273 -16.33 16.96 -13.56
N LEU A 274 -15.94 15.74 -13.18
CA LEU A 274 -16.85 14.80 -12.50
C LEU A 274 -17.29 15.35 -11.13
N ALA A 275 -16.38 15.99 -10.39
CA ALA A 275 -16.70 16.64 -9.12
C ALA A 275 -17.65 17.82 -9.33
N GLY A 276 -17.46 18.62 -10.38
CA GLY A 276 -18.35 19.72 -10.74
C GLY A 276 -19.79 19.25 -10.94
N TYR A 277 -20.00 18.18 -11.73
CA TYR A 277 -21.32 17.58 -11.90
C TYR A 277 -21.88 17.08 -10.56
N TYR A 278 -21.10 16.31 -9.79
CA TYR A 278 -21.58 15.75 -8.52
C TYR A 278 -22.05 16.83 -7.55
N LEU A 279 -21.22 17.86 -7.35
CA LEU A 279 -21.48 18.95 -6.41
C LEU A 279 -22.67 19.82 -6.83
N SER A 280 -22.94 19.97 -8.12
CA SER A 280 -24.10 20.73 -8.60
C SER A 280 -25.44 20.00 -8.46
N HIS A 281 -25.42 18.69 -8.19
CA HIS A 281 -26.62 17.85 -8.04
C HIS A 281 -26.85 17.41 -6.57
N LEU A 282 -26.08 17.94 -5.63
CA LEU A 282 -26.26 17.62 -4.21
C LEU A 282 -27.51 18.27 -3.63
N PRO A 283 -28.25 17.57 -2.75
CA PRO A 283 -29.21 18.21 -1.85
C PRO A 283 -28.50 19.15 -0.85
N ALA A 284 -29.28 19.98 -0.16
CA ALA A 284 -28.74 21.03 0.71
C ALA A 284 -27.85 20.53 1.86
N ASN A 285 -28.08 19.31 2.37
CA ASN A 285 -27.27 18.65 3.39
C ASN A 285 -25.97 18.03 2.84
N GLY A 286 -25.72 18.09 1.53
CA GLY A 286 -24.48 17.61 0.90
C GLY A 286 -24.31 16.09 0.82
N ILE A 287 -25.31 15.30 1.24
CA ILE A 287 -25.30 13.84 1.13
C ILE A 287 -26.21 13.42 -0.03
N PRO A 288 -25.71 12.77 -1.08
CA PRO A 288 -26.51 12.49 -2.27
C PRO A 288 -27.57 11.42 -2.02
N TYR A 289 -28.60 11.43 -2.86
CA TYR A 289 -29.42 10.25 -3.10
C TYR A 289 -28.56 9.14 -3.76
N TYR A 290 -29.02 7.88 -3.69
CA TYR A 290 -28.27 6.77 -4.30
C TYR A 290 -28.08 6.94 -5.82
N ASP A 291 -28.94 7.70 -6.48
CA ASP A 291 -28.87 8.05 -7.89
C ASP A 291 -29.42 9.47 -8.09
N PHE A 292 -28.73 10.29 -8.89
CA PHE A 292 -29.08 11.70 -9.08
C PHE A 292 -30.34 11.91 -9.94
N ASP A 293 -30.76 10.90 -10.71
CA ASP A 293 -31.93 10.96 -11.58
C ASP A 293 -33.07 10.06 -11.08
N ALA A 294 -33.00 9.61 -9.82
CA ALA A 294 -34.06 8.82 -9.22
C ALA A 294 -35.37 9.65 -9.15
N PRO A 295 -36.51 9.08 -9.60
CA PRO A 295 -37.70 9.86 -9.91
C PRO A 295 -38.47 10.36 -8.69
N LEU A 296 -38.26 9.76 -7.51
CA LEU A 296 -39.00 10.10 -6.30
C LEU A 296 -38.22 11.04 -5.36
N ILE A 297 -37.11 11.65 -5.79
CA ILE A 297 -36.41 12.67 -4.98
C ILE A 297 -37.42 13.76 -4.56
N PRO A 298 -37.55 14.08 -3.25
CA PRO A 298 -36.62 13.81 -2.16
C PRO A 298 -36.88 12.55 -1.30
N ASP A 299 -37.82 11.69 -1.67
CA ASP A 299 -38.22 10.47 -0.93
C ASP A 299 -37.38 9.23 -1.30
N GLU A 300 -36.36 9.39 -2.14
CA GLU A 300 -35.43 8.31 -2.50
C GLU A 300 -34.40 8.07 -1.38
N PRO A 301 -33.83 6.86 -1.27
CA PRO A 301 -32.84 6.59 -0.25
C PRO A 301 -31.52 7.31 -0.54
N LEU A 302 -30.85 7.76 0.53
CA LEU A 302 -29.53 8.39 0.48
C LEU A 302 -28.42 7.36 0.27
N ASP A 303 -27.26 7.84 -0.17
CA ASP A 303 -26.03 7.06 -0.15
C ASP A 303 -24.87 7.82 0.52
N ALA A 304 -24.79 7.71 1.84
CA ALA A 304 -23.69 8.27 2.62
C ALA A 304 -22.32 7.70 2.24
N SER A 305 -22.26 6.49 1.65
CA SER A 305 -20.98 5.94 1.16
C SER A 305 -20.42 6.75 -0.02
N SER A 306 -21.28 7.21 -0.93
CA SER A 306 -20.91 8.10 -2.03
C SER A 306 -20.35 9.43 -1.51
N ALA A 307 -20.95 9.99 -0.45
CA ALA A 307 -20.45 11.20 0.19
C ALA A 307 -19.07 10.98 0.83
N ALA A 308 -18.85 9.88 1.56
CA ALA A 308 -17.56 9.56 2.18
C ALA A 308 -16.43 9.43 1.15
N ILE A 309 -16.68 8.70 0.05
CA ILE A 309 -15.72 8.55 -1.07
C ILE A 309 -15.42 9.91 -1.69
N THR A 310 -16.46 10.71 -1.94
CA THR A 310 -16.29 12.02 -2.57
C THR A 310 -15.56 13.00 -1.65
N ALA A 311 -15.84 13.01 -0.36
CA ALA A 311 -15.14 13.87 0.61
C ALA A 311 -13.62 13.61 0.60
N SER A 312 -13.20 12.33 0.62
CA SER A 312 -11.79 11.97 0.51
C SER A 312 -11.18 12.47 -0.82
N ALA A 313 -11.89 12.27 -1.94
CA ALA A 313 -11.43 12.70 -3.26
C ALA A 313 -11.33 14.25 -3.39
N LEU A 314 -12.27 14.98 -2.79
CA LEU A 314 -12.27 16.45 -2.78
C LEU A 314 -11.11 17.02 -1.97
N ILE A 315 -10.73 16.37 -0.86
CA ILE A 315 -9.52 16.74 -0.10
C ILE A 315 -8.27 16.55 -0.95
N LYS A 316 -8.18 15.45 -1.71
CA LYS A 316 -7.09 15.21 -2.66
C LYS A 316 -7.06 16.27 -3.78
N LEU A 317 -8.22 16.63 -4.33
CA LEU A 317 -8.34 17.71 -5.30
C LEU A 317 -7.87 19.05 -4.73
N TYR A 318 -8.23 19.37 -3.48
CA TYR A 318 -7.72 20.56 -2.80
C TYR A 318 -6.19 20.51 -2.64
N LYS A 319 -5.59 19.38 -2.25
CA LYS A 319 -4.12 19.26 -2.16
C LYS A 319 -3.43 19.51 -3.50
N ALA A 320 -4.04 19.03 -4.59
CA ALA A 320 -3.51 19.18 -5.95
C ALA A 320 -3.69 20.60 -6.54
N THR A 321 -4.77 21.30 -6.18
CA THR A 321 -5.18 22.56 -6.86
C THR A 321 -5.10 23.79 -5.98
N ARG A 322 -5.17 23.62 -4.65
CA ARG A 322 -5.39 24.67 -3.64
C ARG A 322 -6.70 25.45 -3.81
N ASP A 323 -7.65 24.90 -4.57
CA ASP A 323 -8.97 25.47 -4.71
C ASP A 323 -9.85 25.13 -3.49
N THR A 324 -10.14 26.15 -2.68
CA THR A 324 -10.93 26.02 -1.45
C THR A 324 -12.39 25.67 -1.71
N PHE A 325 -12.86 25.74 -2.97
CA PHE A 325 -14.16 25.19 -3.36
C PHE A 325 -14.26 23.71 -3.00
N PHE A 326 -13.26 22.90 -3.35
CA PHE A 326 -13.27 21.46 -3.04
C PHE A 326 -13.18 21.21 -1.54
N LEU A 327 -12.33 21.95 -0.82
CA LEU A 327 -12.17 21.78 0.62
C LEU A 327 -13.47 22.08 1.38
N ARG A 328 -14.14 23.21 1.07
CA ARG A 328 -15.40 23.58 1.75
C ARG A 328 -16.50 22.54 1.55
N HIS A 329 -16.59 21.94 0.36
CA HIS A 329 -17.54 20.86 0.11
C HIS A 329 -17.18 19.58 0.86
N ALA A 330 -15.88 19.24 0.95
CA ALA A 330 -15.43 18.12 1.76
C ALA A 330 -15.74 18.32 3.25
N GLU A 331 -15.45 19.51 3.80
CA GLU A 331 -15.75 19.89 5.18
C GLU A 331 -17.25 19.79 5.49
N ASN A 332 -18.10 20.27 4.58
CA ASN A 332 -19.55 20.15 4.73
C ASN A 332 -20.00 18.68 4.74
N MET A 333 -19.46 17.83 3.85
CA MET A 333 -19.77 16.40 3.85
C MET A 333 -19.32 15.72 5.15
N LEU A 334 -18.10 16.00 5.61
CA LEU A 334 -17.57 15.44 6.87
C LEU A 334 -18.40 15.86 8.07
N ALA A 335 -18.77 17.15 8.17
CA ALA A 335 -19.61 17.65 9.25
C ALA A 335 -21.00 16.99 9.27
N ASN A 336 -21.62 16.78 8.10
CA ASN A 336 -22.89 16.08 8.01
C ASN A 336 -22.74 14.59 8.37
N LEU A 337 -21.73 13.90 7.83
CA LEU A 337 -21.47 12.49 8.15
C LEU A 337 -21.18 12.27 9.64
N ALA A 338 -20.49 13.20 10.31
CA ALA A 338 -20.23 13.17 11.75
C ALA A 338 -21.45 13.51 12.63
N SER A 339 -22.55 13.98 12.04
CA SER A 339 -23.76 14.32 12.79
C SER A 339 -24.51 13.07 13.27
N PRO A 340 -25.32 13.16 14.34
CA PRO A 340 -26.16 12.05 14.82
C PRO A 340 -27.17 11.52 13.80
N LEU A 341 -27.41 12.25 12.70
CA LEU A 341 -28.26 11.77 11.62
C LEU A 341 -27.56 10.69 10.79
N TYR A 342 -26.23 10.69 10.67
CA TYR A 342 -25.48 9.77 9.82
C TYR A 342 -24.50 8.89 10.58
N THR A 343 -24.03 9.33 11.75
CA THR A 343 -23.19 8.53 12.65
C THR A 343 -24.07 7.78 13.64
N ALA A 344 -23.86 6.47 13.72
CA ALA A 344 -24.58 5.58 14.62
C ALA A 344 -24.33 5.92 16.10
N PRO A 345 -25.30 5.69 17.00
CA PRO A 345 -25.03 5.62 18.43
C PRO A 345 -23.99 4.53 18.76
N GLU A 346 -23.23 4.72 19.83
CA GLU A 346 -22.25 3.74 20.29
C GLU A 346 -22.85 2.33 20.42
N ASP A 347 -22.07 1.32 20.04
CA ASP A 347 -22.41 -0.10 20.13
C ASP A 347 -23.68 -0.51 19.34
N SER A 348 -24.18 0.36 18.46
CA SER A 348 -25.35 0.10 17.62
C SER A 348 -24.97 -0.20 16.16
N ASN A 349 -25.94 -0.20 15.24
CA ASN A 349 -25.72 -0.28 13.77
C ASN A 349 -24.79 -1.41 13.30
N ALA A 350 -24.91 -2.60 13.90
CA ALA A 350 -24.01 -3.73 13.65
C ALA A 350 -22.50 -3.40 13.79
N LYS A 351 -22.19 -2.43 14.66
CA LYS A 351 -20.86 -1.89 14.97
C LYS A 351 -20.21 -1.06 13.86
N PHE A 352 -20.98 -0.66 12.84
CA PHE A 352 -20.54 0.29 11.82
C PHE A 352 -20.80 1.74 12.24
N ILE A 353 -19.98 2.65 11.75
CA ILE A 353 -20.04 4.07 12.07
C ILE A 353 -21.14 4.75 11.25
N ILE A 354 -21.09 4.60 9.93
CA ILE A 354 -21.96 5.35 9.01
C ILE A 354 -23.26 4.59 8.74
N MET A 355 -24.38 5.29 8.90
CA MET A 355 -25.74 4.89 8.54
C MET A 355 -26.12 5.40 7.14
N HIS A 356 -27.31 5.03 6.64
CA HIS A 356 -27.92 5.61 5.43
C HIS A 356 -27.08 5.50 4.16
N THR A 357 -26.51 4.31 3.93
CA THR A 357 -25.84 3.99 2.66
C THR A 357 -26.77 3.15 1.79
N THR A 358 -26.65 3.32 0.48
CA THR A 358 -27.45 2.56 -0.48
C THR A 358 -26.56 1.96 -1.55
N GLY A 359 -26.40 0.65 -1.52
CA GLY A 359 -25.56 -0.08 -2.46
C GLY A 359 -25.99 0.06 -3.93
N GLY A 360 -27.27 0.25 -4.17
CA GLY A 360 -27.91 0.42 -5.47
C GLY A 360 -29.41 0.27 -5.29
N LYS A 361 -30.18 0.44 -6.37
CA LYS A 361 -31.66 0.46 -6.34
C LYS A 361 -32.29 -0.62 -5.45
N ASP A 362 -31.82 -1.86 -5.56
CA ASP A 362 -32.33 -3.03 -4.80
C ASP A 362 -31.24 -3.72 -3.96
N TYR A 363 -30.14 -3.04 -3.67
CA TYR A 363 -28.95 -3.64 -3.06
C TYR A 363 -28.45 -2.81 -1.89
N ASN A 364 -28.42 -3.38 -0.68
CA ASN A 364 -28.05 -2.70 0.56
C ASN A 364 -28.73 -1.32 0.71
N VAL A 365 -30.05 -1.26 0.51
CA VAL A 365 -30.83 -0.01 0.62
C VAL A 365 -30.97 0.39 2.09
N ASP A 366 -30.54 1.60 2.43
CA ASP A 366 -30.52 2.16 3.79
C ASP A 366 -29.89 1.22 4.82
N LYS A 367 -28.63 0.84 4.55
CA LYS A 367 -27.84 -0.05 5.43
C LYS A 367 -26.49 0.56 5.78
N PRO A 368 -25.83 0.11 6.86
CA PRO A 368 -24.40 0.32 7.00
C PRO A 368 -23.63 -0.52 5.98
N VAL A 369 -22.51 -0.02 5.49
CA VAL A 369 -21.58 -0.78 4.66
C VAL A 369 -20.13 -0.46 5.00
N ASN A 370 -19.30 -1.49 5.06
CA ASN A 370 -17.91 -1.37 5.54
C ASN A 370 -17.01 -0.43 4.72
N TYR A 371 -17.29 -0.24 3.42
CA TYR A 371 -16.56 0.71 2.59
C TYR A 371 -16.94 2.16 2.87
N ALA A 372 -18.15 2.44 3.39
CA ALA A 372 -18.49 3.79 3.84
C ALA A 372 -17.60 4.19 5.01
N ASP A 373 -17.46 3.31 6.01
CA ASP A 373 -16.59 3.52 7.17
C ASP A 373 -15.12 3.68 6.75
N TYR A 374 -14.63 2.84 5.82
CA TYR A 374 -13.27 2.94 5.29
C TYR A 374 -13.00 4.32 4.68
N TYR A 375 -13.81 4.76 3.71
CA TYR A 375 -13.59 6.04 3.04
C TYR A 375 -13.91 7.24 3.93
N TYR A 376 -14.79 7.09 4.93
CA TYR A 376 -15.05 8.12 5.92
C TYR A 376 -13.82 8.36 6.79
N ILE A 377 -13.25 7.30 7.39
CA ILE A 377 -12.02 7.41 8.20
C ILE A 377 -10.85 7.91 7.35
N GLU A 378 -10.72 7.44 6.11
CA GLU A 378 -9.71 7.94 5.17
C GLU A 378 -9.87 9.45 4.92
N ALA A 379 -11.10 9.93 4.72
CA ALA A 379 -11.37 11.35 4.53
C ALA A 379 -11.04 12.18 5.78
N LEU A 380 -11.40 11.69 6.98
CA LEU A 380 -11.06 12.33 8.25
C LEU A 380 -9.54 12.46 8.42
N LEU A 381 -8.78 11.38 8.19
CA LEU A 381 -7.32 11.39 8.25
C LEU A 381 -6.71 12.33 7.20
N ASN A 382 -7.18 12.24 5.95
CA ASN A 382 -6.71 13.13 4.88
C ASN A 382 -6.94 14.60 5.20
N TYR A 383 -8.03 14.93 5.90
CA TYR A 383 -8.32 16.27 6.38
C TYR A 383 -7.32 16.70 7.47
N LEU A 384 -7.08 15.86 8.48
CA LEU A 384 -6.13 16.18 9.54
C LEU A 384 -4.70 16.40 9.01
N TYR A 385 -4.29 15.66 7.98
CA TYR A 385 -3.00 15.88 7.31
C TYR A 385 -2.92 17.22 6.53
N LEU A 386 -4.00 17.99 6.41
CA LEU A 386 -3.94 19.37 5.93
C LEU A 386 -3.56 20.37 7.05
N ASP A 387 -3.82 20.01 8.31
CA ASP A 387 -3.63 20.88 9.46
C ASP A 387 -2.18 20.82 9.96
N THR A 388 -1.45 21.91 9.77
CA THR A 388 -0.06 22.05 10.24
C THR A 388 0.10 22.04 11.76
N GLY A 389 -1.00 22.20 12.50
CA GLY A 389 -1.03 22.16 13.97
C GLY A 389 -1.51 20.82 14.54
N TRP A 390 -1.81 19.82 13.71
CA TRP A 390 -2.08 18.45 14.14
C TRP A 390 -0.85 17.59 13.88
N TYR A 391 -0.46 16.81 14.88
CA TYR A 391 0.64 15.85 14.78
C TYR A 391 0.03 14.44 14.89
N PRO A 392 0.34 13.53 13.95
CA PRO A 392 -0.03 12.12 14.08
C PRO A 392 0.45 11.52 15.40
N ALA A 393 -0.25 10.50 15.89
CA ALA A 393 0.23 9.72 17.01
C ALA A 393 1.57 9.04 16.64
N ASN A 394 2.45 8.87 17.64
CA ASN A 394 3.72 8.17 17.45
C ASN A 394 3.49 6.71 17.09
N HIS A 395 4.24 6.16 16.13
CA HIS A 395 4.22 4.74 15.78
C HIS A 395 5.53 4.06 16.17
N PRO A 396 5.50 2.89 16.82
CA PRO A 396 6.74 2.23 17.21
C PRO A 396 7.55 1.77 15.99
N PRO A 397 8.90 1.81 16.06
CA PRO A 397 9.76 1.42 14.96
C PRO A 397 9.65 -0.08 14.65
N GLU A 398 9.85 -0.43 13.38
CA GLU A 398 9.73 -1.78 12.83
C GLU A 398 11.08 -2.31 12.34
N LEU A 399 11.36 -3.58 12.60
CA LEU A 399 12.49 -4.30 12.03
C LEU A 399 12.07 -4.94 10.69
N LEU A 400 12.78 -4.61 9.60
CA LEU A 400 12.42 -5.06 8.24
C LEU A 400 13.06 -6.39 7.83
N SER A 401 14.18 -6.75 8.43
CA SER A 401 14.89 -8.00 8.13
C SER A 401 15.25 -8.72 9.42
N PRO A 402 14.74 -9.95 9.63
CA PRO A 402 15.05 -10.73 10.81
C PRO A 402 16.14 -11.76 10.50
N ALA A 403 17.34 -11.32 10.09
CA ALA A 403 18.58 -12.08 10.32
C ALA A 403 19.82 -11.30 9.82
N PRO A 404 20.91 -11.29 10.58
CA PRO A 404 22.26 -11.11 10.03
C PRO A 404 22.63 -12.24 9.05
N ASP A 405 23.49 -11.95 8.08
CA ASP A 405 24.22 -12.96 7.28
C ASP A 405 24.94 -14.00 8.16
N THR A 406 25.35 -15.14 7.57
CA THR A 406 26.21 -16.12 8.26
C THR A 406 27.45 -15.44 8.84
N VAL A 407 27.58 -15.46 10.17
CA VAL A 407 28.78 -14.98 10.87
C VAL A 407 29.81 -16.11 10.86
N ILE A 408 31.08 -15.81 10.62
CA ILE A 408 32.14 -16.83 10.72
C ILE A 408 32.95 -16.58 11.98
N ALA A 409 33.13 -17.61 12.79
CA ALA A 409 33.91 -17.52 14.01
C ALA A 409 35.37 -17.11 13.72
N GLY A 410 35.89 -16.16 14.50
CA GLY A 410 37.26 -15.65 14.38
C GLY A 410 37.49 -14.64 13.26
N MET A 411 36.44 -14.20 12.56
CA MET A 411 36.54 -13.16 11.53
C MET A 411 35.75 -11.90 11.89
N ASP A 412 36.25 -10.76 11.40
CA ASP A 412 35.51 -9.50 11.45
C ASP A 412 34.19 -9.62 10.69
N TYR A 413 33.13 -9.19 11.37
CA TYR A 413 31.77 -9.18 10.88
C TYR A 413 31.20 -7.77 10.98
N GLN A 414 30.43 -7.36 9.98
CA GLN A 414 29.65 -6.12 10.00
C GLN A 414 28.35 -6.29 9.21
N PHE A 415 27.22 -6.00 9.84
CA PHE A 415 25.91 -6.03 9.21
C PHE A 415 25.03 -4.93 9.77
N ARG A 416 24.36 -4.17 8.91
CA ARG A 416 23.45 -3.12 9.33
C ARG A 416 22.00 -3.60 9.24
N LEU A 417 21.30 -3.56 10.37
CA LEU A 417 19.87 -3.83 10.41
C LEU A 417 19.11 -2.85 9.51
N GLN A 418 18.07 -3.36 8.85
CA GLN A 418 17.10 -2.53 8.14
C GLN A 418 15.94 -2.25 9.07
N THR A 419 15.75 -0.98 9.40
CA THR A 419 14.71 -0.49 10.30
C THR A 419 13.80 0.51 9.58
N PHE A 420 12.61 0.71 10.10
CA PHE A 420 11.63 1.65 9.56
C PHE A 420 10.85 2.29 10.68
N ASP A 421 10.57 3.58 10.53
CA ASP A 421 9.70 4.36 11.38
C ASP A 421 8.69 5.08 10.49
N PHE A 422 7.40 5.05 10.83
CA PHE A 422 6.35 5.53 9.92
C PHE A 422 6.25 7.06 9.93
N ASP A 423 6.40 7.63 11.11
CA ASP A 423 6.44 9.04 11.48
C ASP A 423 7.77 9.70 11.10
N GLY A 424 8.82 8.90 10.90
CA GLY A 424 10.11 9.35 10.39
C GLY A 424 11.08 9.76 11.50
N ASP A 425 10.83 9.30 12.72
CA ASP A 425 11.67 9.54 13.88
C ASP A 425 12.99 8.79 13.80
N SER A 426 13.98 9.28 14.55
CA SER A 426 15.31 8.68 14.57
C SER A 426 15.34 7.43 15.44
N ILE A 427 15.73 6.31 14.85
CA ILE A 427 15.78 5.03 15.56
C ILE A 427 17.16 4.80 16.21
N ILE A 428 17.13 4.43 17.48
CA ILE A 428 18.27 3.89 18.24
C ILE A 428 18.10 2.39 18.41
N CYS A 429 19.13 1.64 18.02
CA CYS A 429 19.17 0.19 18.14
C CYS A 429 20.02 -0.24 19.35
N SER A 430 19.54 -1.26 20.06
CA SER A 430 20.32 -2.00 21.05
C SER A 430 20.02 -3.48 20.95
N ALA A 431 20.88 -4.33 21.51
CA ALA A 431 20.66 -5.76 21.52
C ALA A 431 21.20 -6.42 22.78
N VAL A 432 20.56 -7.51 23.21
CA VAL A 432 21.04 -8.41 24.25
C VAL A 432 21.19 -9.83 23.69
N ASN A 433 22.06 -10.62 24.31
CA ASN A 433 22.36 -12.02 23.91
C ASN A 433 22.95 -12.19 22.50
N LEU A 434 23.63 -11.17 21.97
CA LEU A 434 24.50 -11.36 20.80
C LEU A 434 25.62 -12.36 21.12
N PRO A 435 26.12 -13.11 20.12
CA PRO A 435 27.32 -13.93 20.28
C PRO A 435 28.47 -13.11 20.89
N GLN A 436 29.24 -13.74 21.79
CA GLN A 436 30.39 -13.09 22.40
C GLN A 436 31.34 -12.54 21.32
N GLY A 437 31.71 -11.27 21.49
CA GLY A 437 32.59 -10.53 20.57
C GLY A 437 31.86 -9.73 19.48
N LEU A 438 30.55 -9.93 19.30
CA LEU A 438 29.70 -9.02 18.51
C LEU A 438 29.03 -7.96 19.39
N ASN A 439 28.89 -6.74 18.85
CA ASN A 439 28.25 -5.61 19.53
C ASN A 439 27.23 -4.94 18.61
N MET A 440 26.15 -4.40 19.19
CA MET A 440 25.18 -3.54 18.50
C MET A 440 25.57 -2.07 18.67
N HIS A 441 25.67 -1.35 17.56
CA HIS A 441 25.81 0.10 17.52
C HIS A 441 24.44 0.78 17.46
N PRO A 442 24.31 2.01 18.00
CA PRO A 442 23.05 2.76 17.97
C PRO A 442 22.42 2.93 16.58
N ASP A 443 23.23 2.95 15.52
CA ASP A 443 22.80 3.11 14.13
C ASP A 443 22.24 1.83 13.47
N GLY A 444 22.13 0.76 14.25
CA GLY A 444 21.66 -0.56 13.83
C GLY A 444 22.76 -1.47 13.29
N THR A 445 24.03 -1.07 13.35
CA THR A 445 25.14 -1.93 12.91
C THR A 445 25.49 -2.97 13.98
N ILE A 446 25.46 -4.25 13.64
CA ILE A 446 26.07 -5.33 14.40
C ILE A 446 27.49 -5.53 13.87
N SER A 447 28.51 -5.44 14.72
CA SER A 447 29.89 -5.70 14.29
C SER A 447 30.79 -6.30 15.36
N GLY A 448 31.88 -6.93 14.94
CA GLY A 448 32.92 -7.47 15.81
C GLY A 448 33.40 -8.84 15.32
N ILE A 449 34.02 -9.61 16.20
CA ILE A 449 34.53 -10.95 15.90
C ILE A 449 33.81 -11.93 16.80
N ALA A 450 33.07 -12.89 16.24
CA ALA A 450 32.41 -13.92 17.03
C ALA A 450 33.39 -15.03 17.43
N ASP A 451 33.39 -15.43 18.70
CA ASP A 451 34.41 -16.36 19.20
C ASP A 451 34.08 -17.85 18.97
N SER A 452 32.79 -18.22 19.03
CA SER A 452 32.35 -19.61 19.02
C SER A 452 31.20 -19.84 18.04
N SER A 453 31.21 -21.00 17.39
CA SER A 453 30.13 -21.41 16.49
C SER A 453 28.89 -21.86 17.25
N GLY A 454 27.73 -21.55 16.72
CA GLY A 454 26.45 -21.90 17.31
C GLY A 454 25.31 -21.08 16.74
N LEU A 455 24.10 -21.37 17.22
CA LEU A 455 22.91 -20.58 16.97
C LEU A 455 22.59 -19.76 18.22
N TYR A 456 22.63 -18.44 18.11
CA TYR A 456 22.43 -17.52 19.22
C TYR A 456 21.12 -16.77 19.02
N PRO A 457 20.07 -17.05 19.82
CA PRO A 457 18.89 -16.21 19.86
C PRO A 457 19.27 -14.90 20.55
N ALA A 458 19.15 -13.80 19.82
CA ALA A 458 19.40 -12.45 20.32
C ALA A 458 18.13 -11.62 20.25
N GLU A 459 18.03 -10.66 21.17
CA GLU A 459 16.91 -9.74 21.23
C GLU A 459 17.39 -8.36 20.84
N VAL A 460 16.77 -7.79 19.81
CA VAL A 460 17.02 -6.42 19.33
C VAL A 460 15.90 -5.52 19.81
N VAL A 461 16.26 -4.40 20.42
CA VAL A 461 15.32 -3.34 20.80
C VAL A 461 15.55 -2.15 19.89
N LEU A 462 14.47 -1.70 19.24
CA LEU A 462 14.43 -0.47 18.46
C LEU A 462 13.65 0.57 19.25
N SER A 463 14.19 1.77 19.42
CA SER A 463 13.50 2.88 20.08
C SER A 463 13.60 4.16 19.25
N ASP A 464 12.50 4.89 19.15
CA ASP A 464 12.38 6.22 18.53
C ASP A 464 12.59 7.36 19.56
N GLY A 465 12.79 7.02 20.84
CA GLY A 465 12.89 7.96 21.98
C GLY A 465 11.57 8.23 22.71
N ILE A 466 10.44 7.80 22.17
CA ILE A 466 9.09 7.91 22.74
C ILE A 466 8.57 6.50 23.09
N THR A 467 8.64 5.58 22.15
CA THR A 467 8.33 4.17 22.30
C THR A 467 9.52 3.28 21.92
N ALA A 468 9.41 1.99 22.25
CA ALA A 468 10.38 0.98 21.86
C ALA A 468 9.68 -0.34 21.53
N ASP A 469 10.16 -1.07 20.53
CA ASP A 469 9.69 -2.42 20.22
C ASP A 469 10.84 -3.42 20.19
N THR A 470 10.52 -4.66 20.52
CA THR A 470 11.49 -5.72 20.77
C THR A 470 11.30 -6.85 19.77
N PHE A 471 12.38 -7.25 19.11
CA PHE A 471 12.40 -8.23 18.03
C PHE A 471 13.37 -9.35 18.34
N GLN A 472 12.94 -10.58 18.10
CA GLN A 472 13.81 -11.75 18.20
C GLN A 472 14.53 -11.96 16.87
N ILE A 473 15.85 -12.08 16.92
CA ILE A 473 16.70 -12.47 15.78
C ILE A 473 17.52 -13.71 16.14
N SER A 474 17.94 -14.47 15.13
CA SER A 474 18.86 -15.58 15.31
C SER A 474 20.16 -15.28 14.59
N VAL A 475 21.28 -15.30 15.33
CA VAL A 475 22.62 -15.15 14.77
C VAL A 475 23.25 -16.54 14.67
N PHE A 476 23.50 -17.00 13.45
CA PHE A 476 24.22 -18.25 13.22
C PHE A 476 25.70 -17.96 13.00
N VAL A 477 26.52 -18.46 13.93
CA VAL A 477 27.98 -18.41 13.83
C VAL A 477 28.49 -19.77 13.37
N GLU A 478 29.16 -19.80 12.22
CA GLU A 478 29.74 -21.01 11.64
C GLU A 478 31.22 -21.11 12.01
N GLN A 479 31.68 -22.32 12.35
CA GLN A 479 33.10 -22.59 12.48
C GLN A 479 33.68 -22.96 11.12
N LEU A 480 34.70 -22.25 10.68
CA LEU A 480 35.38 -22.59 9.45
C LEU A 480 36.16 -23.91 9.65
N THR A 481 35.61 -25.02 9.13
CA THR A 481 36.30 -26.32 9.13
C THR A 481 37.07 -26.48 7.84
N ALA A 482 38.36 -26.15 7.89
CA ALA A 482 39.24 -26.39 6.77
C ALA A 482 39.82 -27.81 6.84
N ASN A 483 39.26 -28.74 6.05
CA ASN A 483 39.95 -29.98 5.73
C ASN A 483 41.05 -29.68 4.70
N PHE A 484 42.20 -29.22 5.17
CA PHE A 484 43.37 -29.04 4.32
C PHE A 484 44.00 -30.43 4.05
N PRO A 485 44.12 -30.90 2.80
CA PRO A 485 45.01 -32.01 2.50
C PRO A 485 46.44 -31.60 2.89
N SER A 486 47.13 -32.45 3.65
CA SER A 486 48.52 -32.20 4.04
C SER A 486 49.39 -32.15 2.78
N ALA A 487 49.94 -30.98 2.46
CA ALA A 487 50.95 -30.86 1.42
C ALA A 487 51.92 -29.70 1.68
N THR A 488 53.19 -30.07 1.63
CA THR A 488 54.40 -29.26 1.73
C THR A 488 54.56 -28.26 0.59
N ASP A 489 54.95 -27.04 0.96
CA ASP A 489 55.59 -25.98 0.18
C ASP A 489 54.83 -25.27 -0.96
N ALA A 490 54.97 -23.94 -0.90
CA ALA A 490 54.60 -22.90 -1.86
C ALA A 490 53.09 -22.64 -2.05
N CYS A 491 52.62 -21.64 -1.30
CA CYS A 491 51.49 -20.73 -1.57
C CYS A 491 50.37 -21.30 -2.45
N ARG A 492 49.25 -21.75 -1.85
CA ARG A 492 48.06 -22.13 -2.62
C ARG A 492 46.76 -21.63 -2.01
N LEU A 493 46.00 -20.96 -2.87
CA LEU A 493 44.54 -20.78 -2.79
C LEU A 493 43.90 -22.14 -2.48
N ALA A 494 43.10 -22.22 -1.40
CA ALA A 494 42.64 -23.49 -0.86
C ALA A 494 41.11 -23.54 -0.77
N ALA A 495 40.55 -24.54 -1.47
CA ALA A 495 39.21 -25.10 -1.34
C ALA A 495 37.98 -24.25 -1.74
N LYS A 496 36.99 -24.96 -2.29
CA LYS A 496 35.62 -24.55 -2.58
C LYS A 496 34.72 -25.21 -1.55
N VAL A 497 33.98 -24.43 -0.77
CA VAL A 497 32.84 -24.95 0.03
C VAL A 497 31.56 -24.43 -0.64
N ILE A 498 30.64 -25.35 -0.93
CA ILE A 498 29.29 -25.02 -1.37
C ILE A 498 28.39 -25.17 -0.16
N VAL A 499 27.75 -24.09 0.27
CA VAL A 499 26.72 -24.09 1.32
C VAL A 499 25.53 -23.33 0.77
N ASP A 500 24.38 -23.99 0.58
CA ASP A 500 23.12 -23.38 0.16
C ASP A 500 23.25 -22.33 -0.97
N ASP A 501 23.67 -22.79 -2.16
CA ASP A 501 23.86 -21.98 -3.39
C ASP A 501 24.92 -20.86 -3.30
N ARG A 502 25.82 -20.92 -2.32
CA ARG A 502 26.93 -19.97 -2.16
C ARG A 502 28.29 -20.61 -2.43
N VAL A 503 29.22 -19.83 -2.99
CA VAL A 503 30.62 -20.25 -3.22
C VAL A 503 31.53 -19.37 -2.38
N CYS A 504 32.30 -19.97 -1.49
CA CYS A 504 33.35 -19.30 -0.73
C CYS A 504 34.73 -19.65 -1.30
N ILE A 505 35.59 -18.64 -1.49
CA ILE A 505 36.97 -18.80 -1.97
C ILE A 505 37.94 -18.28 -0.89
N TYR A 506 38.97 -19.05 -0.57
CA TYR A 506 39.97 -18.71 0.45
C TYR A 506 41.39 -18.62 -0.11
N ALA A 507 42.12 -17.60 0.34
CA ALA A 507 43.58 -17.52 0.19
C ALA A 507 44.23 -17.72 1.56
N ALA A 508 45.17 -18.68 1.65
CA ALA A 508 45.91 -18.95 2.87
C ALA A 508 47.42 -18.93 2.61
N VAL A 509 48.17 -18.36 3.54
CA VAL A 509 49.65 -18.39 3.58
C VAL A 509 50.05 -18.97 4.94
N ASN A 510 50.90 -20.00 4.95
CA ASN A 510 51.37 -20.67 6.18
C ASN A 510 50.25 -21.07 7.15
N SER A 511 49.18 -21.69 6.62
CA SER A 511 48.01 -22.15 7.41
C SER A 511 47.21 -21.03 8.09
N THR A 512 47.47 -19.77 7.74
CA THR A 512 46.72 -18.60 8.21
C THR A 512 45.85 -18.10 7.06
N ILE A 513 44.55 -17.92 7.31
CA ILE A 513 43.60 -17.40 6.31
C ILE A 513 43.77 -15.89 6.24
N GLU A 514 44.10 -15.37 5.05
CA GLU A 514 44.35 -13.93 4.86
C GLU A 514 43.14 -13.20 4.25
N ALA A 515 42.27 -13.89 3.50
CA ALA A 515 41.08 -13.30 2.90
C ALA A 515 40.01 -14.34 2.55
N ILE A 516 38.73 -13.95 2.71
CA ILE A 516 37.55 -14.74 2.34
C ILE A 516 36.61 -13.87 1.50
N GLU A 517 36.25 -14.32 0.30
CA GLU A 517 35.15 -13.74 -0.49
C GLU A 517 33.98 -14.75 -0.57
N VAL A 518 32.79 -14.30 -0.17
CA VAL A 518 31.55 -15.08 -0.20
C VAL A 518 30.68 -14.57 -1.35
N PHE A 519 30.27 -15.47 -2.24
CA PHE A 519 29.36 -15.15 -3.35
C PHE A 519 28.02 -15.86 -3.17
N THR A 520 26.93 -15.12 -3.31
CA THR A 520 25.58 -15.68 -3.45
C THR A 520 25.26 -15.84 -4.93
N VAL A 521 24.93 -17.05 -5.37
CA VAL A 521 24.53 -17.30 -6.76
C VAL A 521 23.09 -16.81 -6.96
N THR A 522 22.93 -15.51 -7.22
CA THR A 522 21.63 -14.91 -7.54
C THR A 522 21.52 -14.63 -9.04
N GLY A 523 21.04 -15.63 -9.79
CA GLY A 523 20.47 -15.46 -11.13
C GLY A 523 21.41 -15.61 -12.33
N THR A 524 20.80 -15.95 -13.47
CA THR A 524 21.43 -16.21 -14.76
C THR A 524 21.74 -14.90 -15.49
N LYS A 525 23.02 -14.61 -15.77
CA LYS A 525 23.42 -13.50 -16.65
C LYS A 525 24.07 -14.04 -17.92
N VAL A 526 23.40 -13.90 -19.06
CA VAL A 526 23.96 -14.21 -20.38
C VAL A 526 24.85 -13.05 -20.82
N LEU A 527 26.16 -13.27 -20.88
CA LEU A 527 27.11 -12.30 -21.44
C LEU A 527 27.21 -12.50 -22.95
N ASN A 528 26.68 -11.54 -23.72
CA ASN A 528 26.85 -11.49 -25.17
C ASN A 528 28.10 -10.66 -25.53
N ARG A 529 29.03 -11.33 -26.24
CA ARG A 529 30.12 -10.82 -27.11
C ARG A 529 31.45 -10.35 -26.50
N ASN A 530 32.47 -11.12 -26.88
CA ASN A 530 33.87 -10.78 -27.20
C ASN A 530 34.78 -10.22 -26.10
N LEU A 531 35.50 -11.13 -25.43
CA LEU A 531 36.81 -10.84 -24.82
C LEU A 531 37.89 -11.19 -25.84
N TYR A 532 38.59 -10.19 -26.38
CA TYR A 532 39.80 -10.36 -27.19
C TYR A 532 41.05 -10.11 -26.34
N HIS A 533 42.12 -10.84 -26.69
CA HIS A 533 43.49 -10.84 -26.18
C HIS A 533 43.79 -11.74 -24.97
N ASP A 534 44.01 -13.04 -25.23
CA ASP A 534 45.36 -13.64 -25.08
C ASP A 534 45.44 -15.03 -25.77
N LYS A 535 46.68 -15.46 -26.06
CA LYS A 535 47.13 -16.48 -27.05
C LYS A 535 46.60 -17.94 -27.02
N TYR A 536 45.40 -18.24 -26.53
CA TYR A 536 44.81 -19.59 -26.60
C TYR A 536 43.41 -19.58 -27.22
N CYS A 537 43.29 -20.06 -28.45
CA CYS A 537 42.00 -20.33 -29.10
C CYS A 537 41.28 -21.48 -28.37
N PHE A 538 40.11 -21.21 -27.79
CA PHE A 538 39.16 -22.25 -27.39
C PHE A 538 38.07 -22.36 -28.45
N THR A 539 37.95 -23.52 -29.09
CA THR A 539 36.85 -23.85 -30.01
C THR A 539 35.51 -23.93 -29.28
N PRO A 540 34.39 -23.51 -29.90
CA PRO A 540 33.10 -23.37 -29.23
C PRO A 540 32.39 -24.73 -29.20
N ALA A 541 32.52 -25.45 -28.09
CA ALA A 541 31.78 -26.69 -27.88
C ALA A 541 31.20 -26.83 -26.47
N PHE A 542 30.97 -25.74 -25.72
CA PHE A 542 30.30 -25.81 -24.42
C PHE A 542 29.52 -24.52 -24.13
N GLN A 543 28.19 -24.61 -24.06
CA GLN A 543 27.31 -23.58 -23.47
C GLN A 543 27.14 -23.89 -21.98
N GLY A 544 27.83 -23.15 -21.11
CA GLY A 544 27.75 -23.24 -19.66
C GLY A 544 28.28 -21.96 -18.99
N LEU A 545 27.82 -21.66 -17.77
CA LEU A 545 28.11 -20.43 -17.03
C LEU A 545 29.62 -20.21 -16.80
N PHE A 546 30.10 -18.97 -16.93
CA PHE A 546 31.45 -18.55 -16.52
C PHE A 546 31.42 -17.24 -15.73
N PHE A 547 32.22 -17.17 -14.66
CA PHE A 547 32.60 -15.93 -13.97
C PHE A 547 34.11 -15.72 -14.12
N ILE A 548 34.53 -14.50 -14.45
CA ILE A 548 35.95 -14.10 -14.44
C ILE A 548 36.06 -12.80 -13.65
N LYS A 549 36.79 -12.81 -12.53
CA LYS A 549 37.25 -11.60 -11.85
C LYS A 549 38.67 -11.84 -11.38
N THR A 550 39.57 -10.91 -11.70
CA THR A 550 40.98 -10.94 -11.30
C THR A 550 41.12 -10.40 -9.88
N VAL A 551 41.65 -11.18 -8.96
CA VAL A 551 42.07 -10.71 -7.62
C VAL A 551 43.56 -10.44 -7.66
N LEU A 552 43.95 -9.18 -7.43
CA LEU A 552 45.35 -8.76 -7.31
C LEU A 552 45.76 -8.85 -5.84
N VAL A 553 46.54 -9.88 -5.51
CA VAL A 553 47.22 -9.95 -4.20
C VAL A 553 48.56 -9.25 -4.35
N SER A 554 48.79 -8.18 -3.59
CA SER A 554 50.02 -7.39 -3.67
C SER A 554 51.21 -8.19 -3.15
N GLY A 555 52.15 -8.54 -4.01
CA GLY A 555 53.44 -9.15 -3.66
C GLY A 555 53.93 -10.16 -4.70
N ASN A 556 54.67 -9.68 -5.70
CA ASN A 556 55.53 -10.40 -6.67
C ASN A 556 55.11 -11.73 -7.33
N CYS A 557 53.88 -12.24 -7.14
CA CYS A 557 53.36 -13.41 -7.86
C CYS A 557 52.38 -12.96 -8.95
N ARG A 558 52.86 -12.84 -10.19
CA ARG A 558 51.99 -12.69 -11.38
C ARG A 558 51.46 -14.07 -11.79
N THR A 559 50.31 -14.47 -11.25
CA THR A 559 49.54 -15.61 -11.78
C THR A 559 48.08 -15.21 -11.89
N CYS A 560 47.61 -14.94 -13.12
CA CYS A 560 46.19 -14.77 -13.44
C CYS A 560 45.46 -16.11 -13.24
N LEU A 561 44.47 -16.15 -12.34
CA LEU A 561 43.55 -17.29 -12.20
C LEU A 561 42.34 -17.12 -13.13
N ILE A 562 42.24 -17.99 -14.15
CA ILE A 562 41.01 -18.31 -14.86
C ILE A 562 40.49 -19.62 -14.24
N TYR A 563 39.32 -19.60 -13.61
CA TYR A 563 38.75 -20.79 -12.98
C TYR A 563 38.40 -21.86 -14.02
N ARG A 564 39.19 -22.94 -14.04
CA ARG A 564 38.88 -24.19 -14.72
C ARG A 564 37.88 -24.98 -13.86
N LEU A 565 36.60 -24.59 -13.91
CA LEU A 565 35.50 -25.44 -13.43
C LEU A 565 35.30 -26.58 -14.44
N LEU A 566 36.22 -27.55 -14.39
CA LEU A 566 36.08 -28.84 -15.06
C LEU A 566 35.04 -29.64 -14.29
N TYR A 567 33.86 -29.70 -14.88
CA TYR A 567 32.99 -30.87 -14.94
C TYR A 567 33.60 -32.15 -14.34
N LEU A 568 33.01 -32.63 -13.24
CA LEU A 568 32.80 -34.05 -12.98
C LEU A 568 31.41 -34.20 -12.37
N TYR A 569 30.40 -34.12 -13.25
CA TYR A 569 29.17 -34.85 -13.07
C TYR A 569 29.27 -36.05 -14.03
N HIS A 570 29.59 -37.22 -13.50
CA HIS A 570 29.08 -38.51 -14.00
C HIS A 570 29.36 -39.64 -13.00
N SER A 571 28.24 -40.22 -12.52
CA SER A 571 28.07 -41.65 -12.25
C SER A 571 28.72 -42.22 -10.99
N PHE A 572 27.98 -42.28 -9.88
CA PHE A 572 27.27 -43.48 -9.37
C PHE A 572 26.32 -43.08 -8.24
#